data_AF-A0A520JHH1-F1
#
_entry.id   AF-A0A520JHH1-F1
#
_cell.length_a   1.000
_cell.length_b   1.000
_cell.length_c   1.000
_cell.angle_alpha   90.00
_cell.angle_beta   90.00
_cell.angle_gamma   90.00
#
_symmetry.space_group_name_H-M   'P 1'
#
loop_
_entity.id
_entity.type
_entity.pdbx_description
1 polymer ?
#
loop_
_entity_poly.entity_id
_entity_poly.type
_entity_poly.pdbx_seq_one_letter_code
_entity_poly.pdbx_strand_id
1 'polypeptide(L)' 'FAALRAERGGGAPLLGYWHSHPSGDVRPSATDAARAAADGKVWLIVAGDLVGGWRAVPAGEGTTTFEPVALTVIG' A
#
# COMPACT_ATOMS: atom_id res chain seq x y z
N PHE A 1 -9.35 8.23 -7.42
CA PHE A 1 -10.42 7.65 -8.27
C PHE A 1 -10.14 7.65 -9.79
N ALA A 2 -9.30 8.53 -10.37
CA ALA A 2 -8.98 8.47 -11.81
C ALA A 2 -8.07 7.28 -12.19
N ALA A 3 -7.04 6.99 -11.39
CA ALA A 3 -6.07 5.91 -11.66
C ALA A 3 -6.71 4.51 -11.68
N LEU A 4 -7.58 4.18 -10.72
CA LEU A 4 -8.30 2.90 -10.66
C LEU A 4 -9.25 2.69 -11.87
N ARG A 5 -9.75 3.77 -12.46
CA ARG A 5 -10.58 3.68 -13.67
C ARG A 5 -9.74 3.50 -14.92
N ALA A 6 -8.60 4.16 -15.01
CA ALA A 6 -7.66 4.01 -16.12
C ALA A 6 -7.12 2.58 -16.21
N GLU A 7 -6.77 1.96 -15.08
CA GLU A 7 -6.34 0.55 -15.03
C GLU A 7 -7.40 -0.39 -15.61
N ARG A 8 -8.66 -0.25 -15.20
CA ARG A 8 -9.78 -1.07 -15.73
C ARG A 8 -10.04 -0.86 -17.22
N GLY A 9 -9.62 0.28 -17.77
CA GLY A 9 -9.72 0.62 -19.19
C GLY A 9 -8.51 0.19 -20.04
N GLY A 10 -7.55 -0.57 -19.49
CA GLY A 10 -6.33 -0.99 -20.20
C GLY A 10 -5.19 0.03 -20.16
N GLY A 11 -5.27 1.03 -19.28
CA GLY A 11 -4.18 1.96 -18.99
C GLY A 11 -3.03 1.31 -18.20
N ALA A 12 -2.01 2.11 -17.87
CA ALA A 12 -0.86 1.63 -17.12
C ALA A 12 -1.28 0.91 -15.82
N PRO A 13 -0.69 -0.26 -15.51
CA PRO A 13 -1.06 -1.02 -14.33
C PRO A 13 -0.80 -0.22 -13.06
N LEU A 14 -1.77 -0.21 -12.15
CA LEU A 14 -1.62 0.48 -10.87
C LEU A 14 -0.78 -0.42 -9.94
N LEU A 15 0.49 -0.08 -9.78
CA LEU A 15 1.42 -0.84 -8.92
C LEU A 15 1.01 -0.82 -7.44
N GLY A 16 0.33 0.24 -6.99
CA GLY A 16 0.16 0.46 -5.57
C GLY A 16 -0.50 1.76 -5.17
N TYR A 17 -0.48 1.98 -3.86
CA TYR A 17 -0.99 3.15 -3.17
C TYR A 17 0.10 3.74 -2.27
N TRP A 18 -0.07 5.00 -1.90
CA TRP A 18 0.81 5.68 -0.95
C TRP A 18 0.01 6.64 -0.07
N HIS A 19 0.43 6.76 1.19
CA HIS A 19 -0.02 7.82 2.09
C HIS A 19 1.04 8.13 3.17
N SER A 20 0.83 9.24 3.88
CA SER A 20 1.70 9.67 4.97
C SER A 20 1.10 9.41 6.35
N HIS A 21 1.92 9.01 7.31
CA HIS A 21 1.56 8.92 8.72
C HIS A 21 2.07 10.13 9.50
N PRO A 22 1.18 10.92 10.13
CA PRO A 22 1.59 12.01 11.01
C PRO A 22 2.18 11.51 12.34
N SER A 23 2.02 10.22 12.66
CA SER A 23 2.53 9.60 13.90
C SER A 23 4.04 9.37 13.90
N GLY A 24 4.72 9.42 12.75
CA GLY A 24 6.15 9.10 12.64
C GLY A 24 6.47 7.62 12.43
N ASP A 25 5.47 6.73 12.35
CA ASP A 25 5.67 5.28 12.10
C ASP A 25 5.25 4.90 10.67
N VAL A 26 6.11 4.16 9.97
CA VAL A 26 5.86 3.64 8.62
C VAL A 26 5.13 2.29 8.62
N ARG A 27 4.82 1.72 9.78
CA ARG A 27 4.03 0.48 9.89
C ARG A 27 2.55 0.74 9.55
N PRO A 28 1.88 -0.19 8.84
CA PRO A 28 0.45 -0.09 8.58
C PRO A 28 -0.31 -0.16 9.89
N SER A 29 -1.26 0.75 10.06
CA SER A 29 -2.19 0.76 11.17
C SER A 29 -3.33 -0.24 10.96
N ALA A 30 -4.11 -0.50 12.00
CA ALA A 30 -5.35 -1.27 11.88
C ALA A 30 -6.35 -0.63 10.91
N THR A 31 -6.34 0.70 10.78
CA THR A 31 -7.21 1.41 9.82
C THR A 31 -6.77 1.20 8.38
N ASP A 32 -5.46 1.11 8.12
CA ASP A 32 -4.94 0.78 6.80
C ASP A 32 -5.37 -0.63 6.39
N ALA A 33 -5.22 -1.61 7.29
CA ALA A 33 -5.64 -2.99 7.06
C ALA A 33 -7.14 -3.11 6.80
N ALA A 34 -7.98 -2.37 7.54
CA ALA A 34 -9.43 -2.38 7.36
C ALA A 34 -9.89 -1.73 6.05
N ARG A 35 -9.09 -0.83 5.46
CA ARG A 35 -9.45 -0.10 4.24
C ARG A 35 -8.78 -0.65 2.98
N ALA A 36 -7.71 -1.42 3.14
CA ALA A 36 -6.99 -2.02 2.03
C ALA A 36 -7.77 -3.22 1.45
N ALA A 37 -7.84 -3.28 0.13
CA ALA A 37 -8.19 -4.52 -0.56
C ALA A 37 -6.98 -5.47 -0.50
N ALA A 38 -7.23 -6.76 -0.29
CA ALA A 38 -6.22 -7.81 -0.38
C ALA A 38 -5.88 -8.13 -1.86
N ASP A 39 -5.51 -7.11 -2.62
CA ASP A 39 -5.30 -7.15 -4.08
C ASP A 39 -3.83 -7.41 -4.48
N GLY A 40 -2.95 -7.65 -3.51
CA GLY A 40 -1.53 -7.91 -3.74
C GLY A 40 -0.72 -6.67 -4.12
N LYS A 41 -1.34 -5.48 -4.14
CA LYS A 41 -0.65 -4.25 -4.53
C LYS A 41 0.30 -3.75 -3.44
N VAL A 42 1.27 -2.95 -3.87
CA VAL A 42 2.25 -2.33 -2.98
C VAL A 42 1.65 -1.11 -2.30
N TRP A 43 1.93 -0.94 -1.02
CA TRP A 43 1.59 0.23 -0.22
C TRP A 43 2.87 0.86 0.29
N LEU A 44 3.07 2.13 -0.03
CA LEU A 44 4.15 2.93 0.53
C LEU A 44 3.61 3.80 1.65
N ILE A 45 4.15 3.66 2.85
CA ILE A 45 3.79 4.49 4.00
C ILE A 45 4.98 5.37 4.34
N VAL A 46 4.77 6.68 4.32
CA VAL A 46 5.82 7.67 4.59
C VAL A 46 5.59 8.34 5.93
N ALA A 47 6.65 8.45 6.74
CA ALA A 47 6.58 9.13 8.03
C ALA A 47 7.87 9.94 8.23
N GLY A 48 7.77 11.27 8.07
CA GLY A 48 8.95 12.13 7.97
C GLY A 48 9.85 11.69 6.80
N ASP A 49 11.13 11.45 7.08
CA ASP A 49 12.12 11.00 6.11
C ASP A 49 12.17 9.46 5.93
N LEU A 50 11.26 8.73 6.58
CA LEU A 50 11.17 7.28 6.49
C LEU A 50 10.13 6.85 5.45
N VAL A 51 10.43 5.78 4.72
CA VAL A 51 9.49 5.09 3.84
C VAL A 51 9.48 3.59 4.13
N GLY A 52 8.29 3.04 4.35
CA GLY A 52 8.04 1.61 4.50
C GLY A 52 7.31 1.06 3.28
N GLY A 53 7.77 -0.09 2.77
CA GLY A 53 7.12 -0.83 1.70
C GLY A 53 6.34 -2.02 2.24
N TRP A 54 5.10 -2.16 1.79
CA TRP A 54 4.17 -3.19 2.27
C TRP A 54 3.38 -3.80 1.12
N ARG A 55 3.03 -5.08 1.23
CA ARG A 55 2.13 -5.75 0.29
C ARG A 55 0.84 -6.12 1.01
N ALA A 56 -0.30 -5.69 0.46
CA ALA A 56 -1.60 -6.07 0.98
C ALA A 56 -1.92 -7.53 0.61
N VAL A 57 -2.08 -8.40 1.60
CA VAL A 57 -2.35 -9.84 1.42
C VAL A 57 -3.57 -10.27 2.24
N PRO A 58 -4.27 -11.36 1.86
CA PRO A 58 -5.37 -11.89 2.66
C PRO A 58 -4.90 -12.36 4.04
N ALA A 59 -5.65 -12.00 5.08
CA ALA A 59 -5.40 -12.43 6.46
C ALA A 59 -6.45 -13.43 6.99
N GLY A 60 -7.48 -13.70 6.18
CA GLY A 60 -8.67 -14.44 6.56
C GLY A 60 -9.85 -14.03 5.67
N GLU A 61 -11.04 -14.50 6.00
CA GLU A 61 -12.24 -14.26 5.20
C GLU A 61 -12.56 -12.75 5.14
N GLY A 62 -12.32 -12.14 3.98
CA GLY A 62 -12.58 -10.72 3.74
C GLY A 62 -11.65 -9.73 4.45
N THR A 63 -10.58 -10.21 5.11
CA THR A 63 -9.64 -9.34 5.84
C THR A 63 -8.29 -9.23 5.14
N THR A 64 -7.68 -8.05 5.26
CA THR A 64 -6.37 -7.73 4.68
C THR A 64 -5.34 -7.56 5.80
N THR A 65 -4.14 -8.07 5.59
CA THR A 65 -2.94 -7.76 6.38
C THR A 65 -1.82 -7.30 5.45
N PHE A 66 -0.69 -6.93 6.02
CA PHE A 66 0.46 -6.44 5.29
C PHE A 66 1.70 -7.27 5.56
N GLU A 67 2.38 -7.65 4.48
CA GLU A 67 3.72 -8.21 4.52
C GLU A 67 4.76 -7.13 4.16
N PRO A 68 5.91 -7.07 4.85
CA PRO A 68 6.94 -6.11 4.51
C PRO A 68 7.57 -6.41 3.14
N VAL A 69 7.85 -5.36 2.37
CA VAL A 69 8.53 -5.42 1.08
C VAL A 69 9.79 -4.57 1.15
N ALA A 70 10.93 -5.15 0.78
CA ALA A 70 12.20 -4.43 0.70
C ALA A 70 12.14 -3.38 -0.42
N LEU A 71 12.53 -2.14 -0.09
CA LEU A 71 12.61 -1.04 -1.04
C LEU A 71 14.09 -0.78 -1.38
N THR A 72 14.37 -0.59 -2.66
CA THR A 72 15.68 -0.12 -3.15
C THR A 72 15.45 1.15 -3.96
N VAL A 73 16.11 2.24 -3.56
CA VAL A 73 16.08 3.51 -4.29
C VAL A 73 17.30 3.56 -5.20
N ILE A 74 17.06 3.68 -6.50
CA ILE A 74 18.11 3.79 -7.52
C ILE A 74 18.10 5.24 -8.02
N GLY A 75 19.26 5.89 -7.96
CA GLY A 75 19.50 7.26 -8.43
C GLY A 75 20.50 7.30 -9.56
#